data_AF-A0A6P0XFV3-F1
#
_entry.id   AF-A0A6P0XFV3-F1
#
_cell.length_a   1.000
_cell.length_b   1.000
_cell.length_c   1.000
_cell.angle_alpha   90.00
_cell.angle_beta   90.00
_cell.angle_gamma   90.00
#
_symmetry.space_group_name_H-M   'P 1'
#
loop_
_entity.id
_entity.type
_entity.pdbx_description
1 polymer ?
#
loop_
_entity_poly.entity_id
_entity_poly.type
_entity_poly.pdbx_seq_one_letter_code
_entity_poly.pdbx_strand_id
1 'polypeptide(L)'
;MTMTLTEKILAKAAKLSKVTPGENIWVNADLLMTHDVACPSTIGIFKQEFGVNAKVWDQNKIVIIPDHYIFTADKRANRNLDIVREFAIEQEIKYFYDISDRSDFQANPDYKGVCHIALAQEGHTIPGQVLFGTDSHTCNAGAFGLFATGIGHTDAAFVMGTGKLLLKVPGTMRFVFSGELPNYLLAKDLILHIIGDIGVSGATYRTMEFAGDTVEKMTMEERMTLCNMVIEAGGKNGVIAPDRTTFEYLQGRTTKTFEPVYNDVNANFLRNHSYDVTKLEPVVAKPHSPDNRELARNCRDIMIDRVYIGSCTGGKISDFIHAAKIIKGHQVKVPTYLVPATQTVYNDLFSIKHDGQTLSEIFLNAGSRQPAFKNISDRV
;
A
#
# COMPACT_ATOMS: atom_id res chain seq x y z
N MET A 1 7.95 -6.54 30.94
CA MET A 1 7.67 -7.24 29.67
C MET A 1 8.11 -6.33 28.56
N THR A 2 8.91 -6.85 27.64
CA THR A 2 9.41 -6.12 26.46
C THR A 2 8.34 -6.16 25.38
N MET A 3 8.13 -5.04 24.69
CA MET A 3 7.13 -4.90 23.63
C MET A 3 7.77 -4.78 22.25
N THR A 4 7.12 -5.39 21.26
CA THR A 4 7.41 -5.16 19.85
C THR A 4 6.96 -3.77 19.41
N LEU A 5 7.41 -3.34 18.23
CA LEU A 5 7.04 -2.07 17.61
C LEU A 5 5.52 -1.93 17.51
N THR A 6 4.84 -2.94 16.98
CA THR A 6 3.37 -2.93 16.88
C THR A 6 2.70 -2.92 18.25
N GLU A 7 3.18 -3.69 19.22
CA GLU A 7 2.64 -3.66 20.59
C GLU A 7 2.76 -2.27 21.22
N LYS A 8 3.88 -1.57 21.05
CA LYS A 8 4.05 -0.20 21.56
C LYS A 8 3.13 0.81 20.88
N ILE A 9 2.97 0.72 19.56
CA ILE A 9 2.03 1.58 18.82
C ILE A 9 0.62 1.38 19.35
N LEU A 10 0.20 0.12 19.50
CA LEU A 10 -1.13 -0.23 20.01
C LEU A 10 -1.32 0.16 21.48
N ALA A 11 -0.31 -0.03 22.34
CA ALA A 11 -0.35 0.41 23.73
C ALA A 11 -0.55 1.94 23.83
N LYS A 12 0.24 2.71 23.06
CA LYS A 12 0.11 4.17 22.97
C LYS A 12 -1.29 4.58 22.52
N ALA A 13 -1.78 3.99 21.43
CA ALA A 13 -3.09 4.30 20.87
C ALA A 13 -4.26 3.87 21.79
N ALA A 14 -4.09 2.84 22.60
CA ALA A 14 -5.04 2.42 23.62
C ALA A 14 -4.93 3.18 24.96
N LYS A 15 -3.94 4.09 25.08
CA LYS A 15 -3.60 4.79 26.34
C LYS A 15 -3.26 3.83 27.48
N LEU A 16 -2.58 2.74 27.15
CA LEU A 16 -2.09 1.73 28.09
C LEU A 16 -0.57 1.81 28.17
N SER A 17 -0.01 1.49 29.34
CA SER A 17 1.45 1.41 29.51
C SER A 17 2.06 0.17 28.85
N LYS A 18 1.25 -0.86 28.62
CA LYS A 18 1.65 -2.14 28.02
C LYS A 18 0.45 -2.85 27.42
N VAL A 19 0.71 -3.74 26.47
CA VAL A 19 -0.26 -4.70 25.91
C VAL A 19 0.44 -6.04 25.68
N THR A 20 -0.34 -7.11 25.58
CA THR A 20 0.15 -8.46 25.29
C THR A 20 -0.56 -9.04 24.06
N PRO A 21 0.13 -9.76 23.16
CA PRO A 21 -0.52 -10.48 22.08
C PRO A 21 -1.69 -11.34 22.57
N GLY A 22 -2.83 -11.20 21.90
CA GLY A 22 -4.07 -11.90 22.24
C GLY A 22 -5.06 -11.10 23.08
N GLU A 23 -4.64 -10.00 23.72
CA GLU A 23 -5.55 -9.10 24.44
C GLU A 23 -6.48 -8.35 23.47
N ASN A 24 -7.73 -8.12 23.88
CA ASN A 24 -8.66 -7.24 23.17
C ASN A 24 -8.63 -5.85 23.79
N ILE A 25 -8.31 -4.84 23.00
CA ILE A 25 -8.12 -3.46 23.44
C ILE A 25 -8.90 -2.49 22.55
N TRP A 26 -9.38 -1.39 23.14
CA TRP A 26 -9.91 -0.26 22.38
C TRP A 26 -8.75 0.61 21.90
N VAL A 27 -8.66 0.79 20.58
CA VAL A 27 -7.56 1.52 19.94
C VAL A 27 -8.12 2.77 19.29
N ASN A 28 -7.57 3.94 19.63
CA ASN A 28 -7.93 5.19 18.97
C ASN A 28 -7.32 5.22 17.57
N ALA A 29 -8.12 5.60 16.58
CA ALA A 29 -7.68 5.79 15.20
C ALA A 29 -7.01 7.17 15.05
N ASP A 30 -5.84 7.20 14.43
CA ASP A 30 -5.24 8.46 13.97
C ASP A 30 -5.77 8.86 12.59
N LEU A 31 -6.13 7.87 11.77
CA LEU A 31 -6.64 8.07 10.42
C LEU A 31 -7.56 6.93 9.99
N LEU A 32 -8.64 7.27 9.27
CA LEU A 32 -9.44 6.33 8.48
C LEU A 32 -9.31 6.70 7.00
N MET A 33 -8.85 5.77 6.18
CA MET A 33 -8.86 5.89 4.73
C MET A 33 -10.05 5.12 4.15
N THR A 34 -10.76 5.69 3.19
CA THR A 34 -11.76 4.97 2.41
C THR A 34 -11.74 5.40 0.95
N HIS A 35 -12.43 4.66 0.10
CA HIS A 35 -12.44 4.84 -1.35
C HIS A 35 -13.84 4.61 -1.92
N ASP A 36 -14.00 4.83 -3.21
CA ASP A 36 -15.27 4.87 -3.92
C ASP A 36 -16.09 3.56 -3.90
N VAL A 37 -15.46 2.41 -3.68
CA VAL A 37 -16.20 1.13 -3.59
C VAL A 37 -16.80 0.93 -2.20
N ALA A 38 -16.00 1.16 -1.17
CA ALA A 38 -16.35 0.83 0.21
C ALA A 38 -17.05 1.97 0.96
N CYS A 39 -16.74 3.22 0.62
CA CYS A 39 -17.27 4.40 1.30
C CYS A 39 -18.80 4.49 1.23
N PRO A 40 -19.50 4.26 0.10
CA PRO A 40 -20.96 4.33 0.06
C PRO A 40 -21.66 3.40 1.06
N SER A 41 -21.20 2.16 1.17
CA SER A 41 -21.75 1.18 2.13
C SER A 41 -21.44 1.59 3.58
N THR A 42 -20.23 2.11 3.81
CA THR A 42 -19.79 2.64 5.11
C THR A 42 -20.66 3.83 5.54
N ILE A 43 -20.94 4.77 4.64
CA ILE A 43 -21.83 5.92 4.86
C ILE A 43 -23.24 5.45 5.22
N GLY A 44 -23.76 4.45 4.50
CA GLY A 44 -25.08 3.89 4.77
C GLY A 44 -25.20 3.34 6.19
N ILE A 45 -24.23 2.52 6.62
CA ILE A 45 -24.19 1.95 7.98
C ILE A 45 -23.99 3.06 9.02
N PHE A 46 -23.10 4.02 8.76
CA PHE A 46 -22.87 5.15 9.65
C PHE A 46 -24.16 5.94 9.91
N LYS A 47 -24.89 6.31 8.86
CA LYS A 47 -26.16 7.03 8.98
C LYS A 47 -27.26 6.19 9.63
N GLN A 48 -27.28 4.87 9.39
CA GLN A 48 -28.23 3.96 10.03
C GLN A 48 -28.00 3.87 11.55
N GLU A 49 -26.75 3.67 11.98
CA GLU A 49 -26.42 3.36 13.37
C GLU A 49 -26.20 4.60 14.24
N PHE A 50 -25.70 5.71 13.67
CA PHE A 50 -25.45 6.97 14.39
C PHE A 50 -26.51 8.05 14.10
N GLY A 51 -27.36 7.85 13.09
CA GLY A 51 -28.42 8.77 12.69
C GLY A 51 -28.08 9.60 11.44
N VAL A 52 -29.11 10.00 10.70
CA VAL A 52 -28.97 10.69 9.39
C VAL A 52 -28.25 12.04 9.46
N ASN A 53 -28.28 12.69 10.63
CA ASN A 53 -27.64 13.98 10.88
C ASN A 53 -26.35 13.85 11.71
N ALA A 54 -25.83 12.62 11.89
CA ALA A 54 -24.61 12.39 12.64
C ALA A 54 -23.42 13.08 11.97
N LYS A 55 -22.48 13.54 12.81
CA LYS A 55 -21.19 14.06 12.35
C LYS A 55 -20.11 13.02 12.58
N VAL A 56 -19.20 12.91 11.62
CA VAL A 56 -18.01 12.07 11.76
C VAL A 56 -17.15 12.53 12.95
N TRP A 57 -16.40 11.61 13.55
CA TRP A 57 -15.65 11.88 14.78
C TRP A 57 -14.61 13.00 14.62
N ASP A 58 -13.99 13.10 13.44
CA ASP A 58 -13.03 14.13 13.08
C ASP A 58 -12.89 14.22 11.55
N GLN A 59 -13.42 15.29 10.95
CA GLN A 59 -13.37 15.54 9.50
C GLN A 59 -11.95 15.73 8.94
N ASN A 60 -10.94 15.93 9.82
CA ASN A 60 -9.53 16.04 9.45
C ASN A 60 -8.78 14.70 9.55
N LYS A 61 -9.43 13.63 10.02
CA LYS A 61 -8.83 12.30 10.14
C LYS A 61 -9.47 11.25 9.24
N ILE A 62 -10.35 11.69 8.35
CA ILE A 62 -10.92 10.86 7.29
C ILE A 62 -10.31 11.30 5.97
N VAL A 63 -9.72 10.35 5.26
CA VAL A 63 -9.16 10.55 3.92
C VAL A 63 -9.98 9.72 2.95
N ILE A 64 -10.46 10.36 1.89
CA ILE A 64 -11.25 9.70 0.86
C ILE A 64 -10.54 9.86 -0.48
N ILE A 65 -10.12 8.73 -1.07
CA ILE A 65 -9.42 8.68 -2.36
C ILE A 65 -10.17 7.70 -3.28
N PRO A 66 -10.98 8.20 -4.23
CA PRO A 66 -11.56 7.38 -5.29
C PRO A 66 -10.49 6.85 -6.24
N ASP A 67 -10.38 5.54 -6.45
CA ASP A 67 -9.35 4.96 -7.34
C ASP A 67 -9.73 3.65 -8.03
N HIS A 68 -10.83 3.00 -7.63
CA HIS A 68 -11.19 1.67 -8.11
C HIS A 68 -12.16 1.70 -9.30
N TYR A 69 -13.29 2.39 -9.15
CA TYR A 69 -14.36 2.50 -10.14
C TYR A 69 -14.39 3.89 -10.79
N ILE A 70 -13.21 4.30 -11.23
CA ILE A 70 -12.97 5.57 -11.91
C ILE A 70 -12.66 5.32 -13.38
N PHE A 71 -12.90 6.32 -14.22
CA PHE A 71 -12.72 6.24 -15.69
C PHE A 71 -13.47 5.07 -16.34
N THR A 72 -14.69 4.81 -15.85
CA THR A 72 -15.60 3.79 -16.38
C THR A 72 -16.91 4.39 -16.87
N ALA A 73 -17.48 3.80 -17.91
CA ALA A 73 -18.80 4.16 -18.43
C ALA A 73 -19.97 3.60 -17.59
N ASP A 74 -19.69 2.72 -16.61
CA ASP A 74 -20.72 2.12 -15.78
C ASP A 74 -21.40 3.17 -14.87
N LYS A 75 -22.70 3.35 -15.04
CA LYS A 75 -23.50 4.30 -14.25
C LYS A 75 -23.57 3.93 -12.77
N ARG A 76 -23.49 2.64 -12.42
CA ARG A 76 -23.52 2.16 -11.02
C ARG A 76 -22.24 2.52 -10.29
N ALA A 77 -21.10 2.34 -10.96
CA ALA A 77 -19.80 2.81 -10.49
C ALA A 77 -19.79 4.33 -10.27
N ASN A 78 -20.24 5.09 -11.28
CA ASN A 78 -20.27 6.55 -11.22
C ASN A 78 -21.17 7.09 -10.09
N ARG A 79 -22.29 6.42 -9.78
CA ARG A 79 -23.16 6.75 -8.65
C ARG A 79 -22.42 6.70 -7.31
N ASN A 80 -21.47 5.78 -7.14
CA ASN A 80 -20.72 5.70 -5.88
C ASN A 80 -19.91 6.98 -5.63
N LEU A 81 -19.30 7.53 -6.67
CA LEU A 81 -18.56 8.79 -6.59
C LEU A 81 -19.48 9.95 -6.20
N ASP A 82 -20.72 9.97 -6.70
CA ASP A 82 -21.71 10.99 -6.34
C ASP A 82 -22.06 10.92 -4.85
N ILE A 83 -22.37 9.72 -4.33
CA ILE A 83 -22.65 9.50 -2.90
C ILE A 83 -21.48 9.95 -2.02
N VAL A 84 -20.27 9.60 -2.41
CA VAL A 84 -19.06 9.95 -1.67
C VAL A 84 -18.82 11.45 -1.67
N ARG A 85 -19.00 12.12 -2.81
CA ARG A 85 -18.85 13.57 -2.93
C ARG A 85 -19.89 14.32 -2.11
N GLU A 86 -21.16 13.91 -2.18
CA GLU A 86 -22.23 14.49 -1.37
C GLU A 86 -21.91 14.37 0.13
N PHE A 87 -21.47 13.20 0.58
CA PHE A 87 -21.07 12.98 1.96
C PHE A 87 -19.85 13.81 2.37
N ALA A 88 -18.82 13.88 1.51
CA ALA A 88 -17.63 14.68 1.77
C ALA A 88 -17.96 16.17 1.96
N ILE A 89 -18.87 16.71 1.15
CA ILE A 89 -19.38 18.09 1.28
C ILE A 89 -20.19 18.24 2.56
N GLU A 90 -21.14 17.34 2.82
CA GLU A 90 -22.04 17.37 4.00
C GLU A 90 -21.27 17.33 5.33
N GLN A 91 -20.19 16.56 5.38
CA GLN A 91 -19.37 16.32 6.57
C GLN A 91 -18.12 17.21 6.60
N GLU A 92 -17.95 18.09 5.62
CA GLU A 92 -16.80 19.00 5.50
C GLU A 92 -15.45 18.25 5.57
N ILE A 93 -15.38 17.10 4.91
CA ILE A 93 -14.19 16.24 4.90
C ILE A 93 -13.05 16.99 4.22
N LYS A 94 -12.01 17.30 5.00
CA LYS A 94 -10.87 18.10 4.54
C LYS A 94 -10.08 17.40 3.44
N TYR A 95 -9.91 16.08 3.55
CA TYR A 95 -9.04 15.29 2.69
C TYR A 95 -9.86 14.42 1.73
N PHE A 96 -10.67 15.06 0.90
CA PHE A 96 -11.36 14.42 -0.21
C PHE A 96 -10.62 14.71 -1.52
N TYR A 97 -9.97 13.67 -2.06
CA TYR A 97 -9.19 13.74 -3.29
C TYR A 97 -10.08 13.41 -4.49
N ASP A 98 -11.00 14.33 -4.80
CA ASP A 98 -12.05 14.13 -5.78
C ASP A 98 -11.54 13.96 -7.23
N ILE A 99 -12.39 13.38 -8.06
CA ILE A 99 -12.26 13.29 -9.52
C ILE A 99 -13.49 13.94 -10.16
N SER A 100 -13.31 15.17 -10.63
CA SER A 100 -14.38 15.97 -11.22
C SER A 100 -14.65 15.59 -12.68
N ASP A 101 -13.60 15.34 -13.47
CA ASP A 101 -13.73 14.86 -14.85
C ASP A 101 -13.59 13.33 -14.88
N ARG A 102 -14.62 12.62 -15.34
CA ARG A 102 -14.63 11.15 -15.36
C ARG A 102 -14.22 10.57 -16.71
N SER A 103 -13.83 11.40 -17.66
CA SER A 103 -13.58 11.01 -19.05
C SER A 103 -12.31 10.17 -19.21
N ASP A 104 -11.21 10.55 -18.57
CA ASP A 104 -10.00 9.74 -18.48
C ASP A 104 -9.00 10.28 -17.43
N PHE A 105 -7.96 9.48 -17.18
CA PHE A 105 -6.89 9.80 -16.24
C PHE A 105 -6.15 11.10 -16.61
N GLN A 106 -5.91 11.37 -17.89
CA GLN A 106 -5.10 12.52 -18.33
C GLN A 106 -5.85 13.84 -18.17
N ALA A 107 -7.18 13.83 -18.22
CA ALA A 107 -8.03 14.99 -17.98
C ALA A 107 -7.98 15.52 -16.54
N ASN A 108 -7.39 14.79 -15.59
CA ASN A 108 -7.39 15.12 -14.17
C ASN A 108 -5.98 15.27 -13.59
N PRO A 109 -5.22 16.33 -13.94
CA PRO A 109 -3.83 16.48 -13.49
C PRO A 109 -3.67 16.55 -11.96
N ASP A 110 -4.72 16.96 -11.24
CA ASP A 110 -4.73 17.08 -9.77
C ASP A 110 -5.18 15.79 -9.05
N TYR A 111 -5.64 14.78 -9.79
CA TYR A 111 -6.07 13.49 -9.23
C TYR A 111 -4.87 12.75 -8.61
N LYS A 112 -5.07 12.17 -7.43
CA LYS A 112 -3.96 11.58 -6.66
C LYS A 112 -3.61 10.15 -7.02
N GLY A 113 -4.50 9.40 -7.67
CA GLY A 113 -4.22 8.00 -8.05
C GLY A 113 -4.49 6.96 -6.97
N VAL A 114 -3.85 5.81 -7.12
CA VAL A 114 -4.02 4.62 -6.28
C VAL A 114 -3.88 4.98 -4.80
N CYS A 115 -4.91 4.67 -4.03
CA CYS A 115 -5.17 5.19 -2.69
C CYS A 115 -3.95 5.06 -1.77
N HIS A 116 -3.30 3.90 -1.70
CA HIS A 116 -2.16 3.69 -0.79
C HIS A 116 -0.90 4.48 -1.15
N ILE A 117 -0.67 4.73 -2.44
CA ILE A 117 0.48 5.53 -2.91
C ILE A 117 0.17 7.01 -2.75
N ALA A 118 -1.05 7.42 -3.14
CA ALA A 118 -1.56 8.77 -2.91
C ALA A 118 -1.49 9.15 -1.43
N LEU A 119 -1.92 8.27 -0.53
CA LEU A 119 -1.90 8.49 0.91
C LEU A 119 -0.48 8.79 1.44
N ALA A 120 0.52 8.07 0.93
CA ALA A 120 1.93 8.31 1.27
C ALA A 120 2.46 9.62 0.66
N GLN A 121 2.19 9.86 -0.63
CA GLN A 121 2.65 11.06 -1.35
C GLN A 121 2.06 12.35 -0.77
N GLU A 122 0.83 12.29 -0.29
CA GLU A 122 0.12 13.42 0.34
C GLU A 122 0.42 13.55 1.85
N GLY A 123 1.35 12.75 2.39
CA GLY A 123 1.88 12.93 3.74
C GLY A 123 0.97 12.46 4.88
N HIS A 124 0.12 11.47 4.64
CA HIS A 124 -0.80 10.93 5.64
C HIS A 124 -0.25 9.74 6.44
N THR A 125 0.85 9.13 6.01
CA THR A 125 1.47 7.96 6.65
C THR A 125 2.49 8.38 7.70
N ILE A 126 2.02 8.77 8.89
CA ILE A 126 2.84 9.34 9.97
C ILE A 126 3.37 8.24 10.93
N PRO A 127 4.68 8.14 11.18
CA PRO A 127 5.25 7.10 12.04
C PRO A 127 4.64 7.04 13.44
N GLY A 128 4.44 5.83 13.95
CA GLY A 128 3.89 5.58 15.28
C GLY A 128 2.36 5.72 15.40
N GLN A 129 1.66 5.97 14.29
CA GLN A 129 0.20 6.10 14.27
C GLN A 129 -0.54 4.77 13.99
N VAL A 130 -1.84 4.79 14.29
CA VAL A 130 -2.82 3.76 13.92
C VAL A 130 -3.66 4.23 12.75
N LEU A 131 -3.58 3.49 11.64
CA LEU A 131 -4.30 3.77 10.40
C LEU A 131 -5.24 2.62 10.07
N PHE A 132 -6.53 2.93 9.97
CA PHE A 132 -7.53 2.01 9.44
C PHE A 132 -7.87 2.37 8.01
N GLY A 133 -8.19 1.36 7.21
CA GLY A 133 -8.66 1.57 5.85
C GLY A 133 -9.68 0.54 5.44
N THR A 134 -10.56 0.91 4.52
CA THR A 134 -11.57 -0.02 3.98
C THR A 134 -11.06 -0.88 2.81
N ASP A 135 -9.74 -0.90 2.59
CA ASP A 135 -9.09 -1.77 1.63
C ASP A 135 -8.15 -2.77 2.32
N SER A 136 -8.03 -3.95 1.72
CA SER A 136 -7.16 -5.04 2.19
C SER A 136 -5.67 -4.67 2.28
N HIS A 137 -5.18 -3.84 1.36
CA HIS A 137 -3.78 -3.47 1.22
C HIS A 137 -3.40 -2.22 2.01
N THR A 138 -4.26 -1.73 2.91
CA THR A 138 -3.94 -0.66 3.86
C THR A 138 -2.68 -0.97 4.68
N CYS A 139 -2.32 -2.25 4.83
CA CYS A 139 -1.05 -2.68 5.41
C CYS A 139 0.20 -2.08 4.73
N ASN A 140 0.11 -1.57 3.49
CA ASN A 140 1.16 -0.81 2.81
C ASN A 140 1.75 0.31 3.68
N ALA A 141 0.90 1.04 4.43
CA ALA A 141 1.34 2.14 5.28
C ALA A 141 2.25 1.70 6.44
N GLY A 142 2.30 0.40 6.75
CA GLY A 142 3.26 -0.18 7.69
C GLY A 142 4.73 0.08 7.34
N ALA A 143 5.03 0.38 6.06
CA ALA A 143 6.36 0.76 5.60
C ALA A 143 6.93 2.01 6.31
N PHE A 144 6.06 2.84 6.88
CA PHE A 144 6.41 4.08 7.58
C PHE A 144 6.47 3.91 9.12
N GLY A 145 6.36 2.67 9.63
CA GLY A 145 6.35 2.41 11.07
C GLY A 145 4.99 2.68 11.72
N LEU A 146 3.90 2.39 11.01
CA LEU A 146 2.53 2.46 11.52
C LEU A 146 1.99 1.08 11.84
N PHE A 147 1.00 1.01 12.72
CA PHE A 147 0.04 -0.08 12.68
C PHE A 147 -1.06 0.27 11.68
N ALA A 148 -1.09 -0.42 10.54
CA ALA A 148 -2.05 -0.18 9.48
C ALA A 148 -2.75 -1.46 9.04
N THR A 149 -4.09 -1.48 9.04
CA THR A 149 -4.87 -2.68 8.70
C THR A 149 -6.13 -2.31 7.91
N GLY A 150 -6.48 -3.17 6.97
CA GLY A 150 -7.81 -3.19 6.36
C GLY A 150 -8.88 -3.60 7.38
N ILE A 151 -10.06 -3.00 7.28
CA ILE A 151 -11.25 -3.26 8.10
C ILE A 151 -12.52 -3.27 7.23
N GLY A 152 -13.58 -3.92 7.71
CA GLY A 152 -14.85 -3.98 6.99
C GLY A 152 -15.67 -2.68 7.08
N HIS A 153 -16.74 -2.59 6.29
CA HIS A 153 -17.61 -1.39 6.27
C HIS A 153 -18.26 -1.09 7.62
N THR A 154 -18.65 -2.13 8.39
CA THR A 154 -19.24 -1.95 9.72
C THR A 154 -18.23 -1.36 10.71
N ASP A 155 -17.00 -1.89 10.71
CA ASP A 155 -15.92 -1.36 11.55
C ASP A 155 -15.57 0.07 11.15
N ALA A 156 -15.50 0.35 9.84
CA ALA A 156 -15.21 1.69 9.35
C ALA A 156 -16.31 2.69 9.70
N ALA A 157 -17.59 2.29 9.64
CA ALA A 157 -18.71 3.13 10.07
C ALA A 157 -18.66 3.39 11.58
N PHE A 158 -18.27 2.39 12.37
CA PHE A 158 -18.04 2.55 13.81
C PHE A 158 -16.88 3.50 14.09
N VAL A 159 -15.76 3.40 13.35
CA VAL A 159 -14.66 4.36 13.42
C VAL A 159 -15.13 5.75 13.01
N MET A 160 -15.91 5.89 11.93
CA MET A 160 -16.50 7.17 11.49
C MET A 160 -17.28 7.86 12.61
N GLY A 161 -18.02 7.12 13.44
CA GLY A 161 -18.78 7.70 14.55
C GLY A 161 -18.00 7.87 15.85
N THR A 162 -16.95 7.08 16.11
CA THR A 162 -16.34 7.00 17.44
C THR A 162 -14.84 7.31 17.50
N GLY A 163 -14.15 7.29 16.36
CA GLY A 163 -12.70 7.46 16.27
C GLY A 163 -11.88 6.32 16.91
N LYS A 164 -12.48 5.14 17.13
CA LYS A 164 -11.81 3.99 17.74
C LYS A 164 -12.34 2.66 17.22
N LEU A 165 -11.59 1.59 17.44
CA LEU A 165 -12.00 0.22 17.11
C LEU A 165 -11.52 -0.76 18.18
N LEU A 166 -12.29 -1.83 18.42
CA LEU A 166 -11.85 -2.94 19.27
C LEU A 166 -10.95 -3.87 18.45
N LEU A 167 -9.72 -4.08 18.91
CA LEU A 167 -8.76 -4.94 18.22
C LEU A 167 -8.17 -5.98 19.16
N LYS A 168 -7.92 -7.17 18.61
CA LYS A 168 -7.05 -8.16 19.23
C LYS A 168 -5.60 -7.83 18.88
N VAL A 169 -4.73 -7.69 19.89
CA VAL A 169 -3.31 -7.42 19.69
C VAL A 169 -2.67 -8.60 18.94
N PRO A 170 -2.09 -8.39 17.73
CA PRO A 170 -1.42 -9.44 17.00
C PRO A 170 -0.06 -9.76 17.63
N GLY A 171 0.36 -11.02 17.56
CA GLY A 171 1.77 -11.36 17.81
C GLY A 171 2.61 -11.13 16.57
N THR A 172 3.90 -10.86 16.74
CA THR A 172 4.79 -10.46 15.64
C THR A 172 5.67 -11.61 15.14
N MET A 173 5.70 -11.83 13.83
CA MET A 173 6.70 -12.62 13.13
C MET A 173 7.74 -11.67 12.53
N ARG A 174 9.02 -11.94 12.76
CA ARG A 174 10.12 -11.10 12.28
C ARG A 174 10.82 -11.76 11.09
N PHE A 175 11.06 -10.98 10.04
CA PHE A 175 11.74 -11.39 8.81
C PHE A 175 12.98 -10.50 8.64
N VAL A 176 14.15 -11.07 8.86
CA VAL A 176 15.44 -10.37 8.83
C VAL A 176 16.15 -10.66 7.52
N PHE A 177 16.36 -9.63 6.70
CA PHE A 177 17.11 -9.71 5.46
C PHE A 177 18.53 -9.21 5.65
N SER A 178 19.49 -10.02 5.21
CA SER A 178 20.91 -9.73 5.32
C SER A 178 21.62 -9.78 3.98
N GLY A 179 22.57 -8.87 3.77
CA GLY A 179 23.41 -8.81 2.58
C GLY A 179 23.04 -7.69 1.60
N GLU A 180 23.89 -7.48 0.60
CA GLU A 180 23.65 -6.52 -0.47
C GLU A 180 22.65 -7.09 -1.47
N LEU A 181 21.55 -6.36 -1.70
CA LEU A 181 20.52 -6.78 -2.65
C LEU A 181 21.10 -6.77 -4.07
N PRO A 182 21.17 -7.91 -4.77
CA PRO A 182 21.62 -7.94 -6.15
C PRO A 182 20.76 -7.03 -7.03
N ASN A 183 21.37 -6.33 -7.98
CA ASN A 183 20.69 -5.35 -8.85
C ASN A 183 19.54 -5.91 -9.72
N TYR A 184 19.41 -7.23 -9.80
CA TYR A 184 18.35 -7.94 -10.53
C TYR A 184 17.20 -8.40 -9.63
N LEU A 185 17.30 -8.21 -8.31
CA LEU A 185 16.24 -8.48 -7.36
C LEU A 185 15.59 -7.17 -6.91
N LEU A 186 14.29 -7.26 -6.63
CA LEU A 186 13.51 -6.18 -6.03
C LEU A 186 12.86 -6.67 -4.74
N ALA A 187 12.32 -5.73 -3.94
CA ALA A 187 11.48 -6.07 -2.79
C ALA A 187 10.33 -7.03 -3.14
N LYS A 188 9.83 -7.00 -4.39
CA LYS A 188 8.83 -7.93 -4.89
C LYS A 188 9.31 -9.39 -4.83
N ASP A 189 10.56 -9.67 -5.20
CA ASP A 189 11.12 -11.02 -5.13
C ASP A 189 11.21 -11.48 -3.67
N LEU A 190 11.67 -10.60 -2.78
CA LEU A 190 11.84 -10.89 -1.35
C LEU A 190 10.50 -11.26 -0.68
N ILE A 191 9.44 -10.48 -0.91
CA ILE A 191 8.14 -10.78 -0.31
C ILE A 191 7.49 -12.03 -0.92
N LEU A 192 7.70 -12.29 -2.21
CA LEU A 192 7.26 -13.54 -2.84
C LEU A 192 8.03 -14.76 -2.32
N HIS A 193 9.32 -14.62 -2.00
CA HIS A 193 10.08 -15.66 -1.30
C HIS A 193 9.42 -15.99 0.05
N ILE A 194 9.13 -14.97 0.86
CA ILE A 194 8.44 -15.17 2.15
C ILE A 194 7.09 -15.87 1.95
N ILE A 195 6.23 -15.35 1.07
CA ILE A 195 4.88 -15.89 0.86
C ILE A 195 4.95 -17.35 0.36
N GLY A 196 5.89 -17.67 -0.52
CA GLY A 196 6.12 -19.06 -0.96
C GLY A 196 6.60 -19.99 0.16
N ASP A 197 7.31 -19.49 1.17
CA ASP A 197 7.80 -20.31 2.30
C ASP A 197 6.75 -20.51 3.39
N ILE A 198 5.89 -19.52 3.64
CA ILE A 198 4.91 -19.56 4.74
C ILE A 198 3.47 -19.84 4.27
N GLY A 199 3.19 -19.71 2.97
CA GLY A 199 1.87 -19.88 2.38
C GLY A 199 0.90 -18.73 2.64
N VAL A 200 -0.27 -18.75 1.97
CA VAL A 200 -1.29 -17.69 2.10
C VAL A 200 -1.94 -17.52 3.48
N SER A 201 -1.71 -18.48 4.39
CA SER A 201 -2.18 -18.41 5.78
C SER A 201 -1.03 -18.47 6.80
N GLY A 202 0.22 -18.31 6.34
CA GLY A 202 1.41 -18.42 7.18
C GLY A 202 1.50 -17.36 8.28
N ALA A 203 0.90 -16.19 8.04
CA ALA A 203 0.91 -15.04 8.93
C ALA A 203 -0.49 -14.65 9.44
N THR A 204 -1.49 -15.53 9.34
CA THR A 204 -2.88 -15.22 9.77
C THR A 204 -2.94 -14.61 11.17
N TYR A 205 -3.53 -13.41 11.26
CA TYR A 205 -3.65 -12.57 12.47
C TYR A 205 -2.33 -12.16 13.16
N ARG A 206 -1.21 -12.23 12.44
CA ARG A 206 0.11 -11.83 12.95
C ARG A 206 0.58 -10.56 12.26
N THR A 207 1.42 -9.81 12.95
CA THR A 207 2.21 -8.75 12.34
C THR A 207 3.41 -9.37 11.61
N MET A 208 3.70 -8.91 10.40
CA MET A 208 4.96 -9.20 9.71
C MET A 208 5.90 -8.00 9.86
N GLU A 209 6.92 -8.14 10.70
CA GLU A 209 7.96 -7.13 10.87
C GLU A 209 9.15 -7.44 9.98
N PHE A 210 9.53 -6.49 9.12
CA PHE A 210 10.71 -6.62 8.25
C PHE A 210 11.87 -5.79 8.81
N ALA A 211 13.06 -6.39 8.87
CA ALA A 211 14.25 -5.79 9.44
C ALA A 211 15.53 -6.29 8.75
N GLY A 212 16.68 -5.75 9.16
CA GLY A 212 18.00 -6.15 8.68
C GLY A 212 18.61 -5.14 7.71
N ASP A 213 19.91 -5.28 7.46
CA ASP A 213 20.70 -4.26 6.76
C ASP A 213 20.26 -4.06 5.29
N THR A 214 19.68 -5.09 4.67
CA THR A 214 19.06 -4.95 3.35
C THR A 214 17.85 -4.01 3.40
N VAL A 215 16.97 -4.15 4.39
CA VAL A 215 15.75 -3.31 4.53
C VAL A 215 16.11 -1.86 4.86
N GLU A 216 17.14 -1.65 5.68
CA GLU A 216 17.64 -0.30 6.00
C GLU A 216 18.12 0.45 4.75
N LYS A 217 18.70 -0.27 3.77
CA LYS A 217 19.18 0.29 2.49
C LYS A 217 18.08 0.48 1.44
N MET A 218 16.90 -0.13 1.63
CA MET A 218 15.77 -0.01 0.70
C MET A 218 15.20 1.41 0.68
N THR A 219 14.75 1.82 -0.51
CA THR A 219 13.92 3.01 -0.68
C THR A 219 12.56 2.84 0.00
N MET A 220 11.86 3.95 0.29
CA MET A 220 10.49 3.87 0.81
C MET A 220 9.54 3.11 -0.14
N GLU A 221 9.79 3.17 -1.45
CA GLU A 221 8.96 2.48 -2.44
C GLU A 221 9.12 0.96 -2.36
N GLU A 222 10.34 0.46 -2.15
CA GLU A 222 10.59 -0.96 -1.90
C GLU A 222 10.00 -1.44 -0.57
N ARG A 223 10.10 -0.61 0.48
CA ARG A 223 9.47 -0.89 1.78
C ARG A 223 7.95 -0.98 1.69
N MET A 224 7.34 -0.09 0.91
CA MET A 224 5.91 -0.15 0.59
C MET A 224 5.55 -1.46 -0.10
N THR A 225 6.35 -1.92 -1.07
CA THR A 225 6.14 -3.23 -1.73
C THR A 225 6.15 -4.40 -0.73
N LEU A 226 7.09 -4.43 0.23
CA LEU A 226 7.12 -5.48 1.28
C LEU A 226 5.84 -5.46 2.12
N CYS A 227 5.46 -4.30 2.65
CA CYS A 227 4.31 -4.17 3.54
C CYS A 227 2.97 -4.34 2.83
N ASN A 228 2.87 -3.97 1.55
CA ASN A 228 1.66 -4.08 0.74
C ASN A 228 1.19 -5.53 0.62
N MET A 229 2.10 -6.47 0.36
CA MET A 229 1.74 -7.87 0.13
C MET A 229 1.61 -8.71 1.41
N VAL A 230 1.68 -8.10 2.60
CA VAL A 230 1.54 -8.83 3.88
C VAL A 230 0.20 -9.54 4.00
N ILE A 231 -0.86 -8.93 3.45
CA ILE A 231 -2.20 -9.53 3.47
C ILE A 231 -2.28 -10.82 2.65
N GLU A 232 -1.41 -11.01 1.65
CA GLU A 232 -1.35 -12.22 0.83
C GLU A 232 -0.80 -13.44 1.58
N ALA A 233 -0.14 -13.23 2.72
CA ALA A 233 0.22 -14.28 3.67
C ALA A 233 -0.79 -14.40 4.84
N GLY A 234 -1.90 -13.66 4.78
CA GLY A 234 -2.89 -13.54 5.85
C GLY A 234 -2.48 -12.60 6.99
N GLY A 235 -1.37 -11.87 6.84
CA GLY A 235 -0.86 -10.96 7.86
C GLY A 235 -1.84 -9.83 8.19
N LYS A 236 -1.95 -9.50 9.48
CA LYS A 236 -2.83 -8.43 9.97
C LYS A 236 -2.30 -7.05 9.56
N ASN A 237 -0.99 -6.86 9.65
CA ASN A 237 -0.28 -5.67 9.19
C ASN A 237 1.19 -6.01 8.91
N GLY A 238 1.80 -5.26 7.99
CA GLY A 238 3.25 -5.16 7.87
C GLY A 238 3.78 -4.05 8.77
N VAL A 239 5.04 -4.12 9.19
CA VAL A 239 5.72 -2.98 9.79
C VAL A 239 7.22 -2.98 9.50
N ILE A 240 7.76 -1.80 9.20
CA ILE A 240 9.19 -1.52 9.13
C ILE A 240 9.48 -0.39 10.09
N ALA A 241 10.52 -0.53 10.92
CA ALA A 241 10.91 0.53 11.84
C ALA A 241 11.31 1.78 11.03
N PRO A 242 10.77 2.97 11.37
CA PRO A 242 11.07 4.18 10.63
C PRO A 242 12.52 4.60 10.87
N ASP A 243 13.20 5.06 9.82
CA ASP A 243 14.59 5.51 9.90
C ASP A 243 14.79 6.79 9.06
N ARG A 244 16.05 7.12 8.77
CA ARG A 244 16.39 8.31 7.97
C ARG A 244 15.66 8.32 6.63
N THR A 245 15.58 7.18 5.93
CA THR A 245 14.88 7.08 4.64
C THR A 245 13.40 7.42 4.78
N THR A 246 12.77 7.00 5.88
CA THR A 246 11.38 7.38 6.20
C THR A 246 11.26 8.87 6.48
N PHE A 247 12.16 9.45 7.28
CA PHE A 247 12.11 10.86 7.64
C PHE A 247 12.35 11.79 6.46
N GLU A 248 13.32 11.46 5.60
CA GLU A 248 13.60 12.18 4.35
C GLU A 248 12.41 12.13 3.40
N TYR A 249 11.72 10.98 3.29
CA TYR A 249 10.52 10.88 2.48
C TYR A 249 9.40 11.78 3.00
N LEU A 250 9.21 11.89 4.31
CA LEU A 250 8.16 12.72 4.91
C LEU A 250 8.47 14.22 4.86
N GLN A 251 9.73 14.60 4.68
CA GLN A 251 10.14 16.00 4.58
C GLN A 251 9.42 16.69 3.41
N GLY A 252 8.77 17.81 3.70
CA GLY A 252 8.00 18.58 2.71
C GLY A 252 6.64 17.97 2.32
N ARG A 253 6.33 16.74 2.76
CA ARG A 253 5.02 16.10 2.56
C ARG A 253 4.08 16.27 3.74
N THR A 254 4.62 16.44 4.94
CA THR A 254 3.81 16.65 6.14
C THR A 254 4.42 17.67 7.08
N THR A 255 3.56 18.41 7.79
CA THR A 255 3.94 19.32 8.89
C THR A 255 3.58 18.73 10.25
N LYS A 256 2.98 17.53 10.28
CA LYS A 256 2.62 16.85 11.53
C LYS A 256 3.90 16.42 12.25
N THR A 257 3.98 16.71 13.54
CA THR A 257 5.01 16.15 14.40
C THR A 257 4.74 14.66 14.63
N PHE A 258 5.81 13.87 14.76
CA PHE A 258 5.69 12.45 15.01
C PHE A 258 6.80 11.97 15.94
N GLU A 259 6.47 10.93 16.69
CA GLU A 259 7.38 10.25 17.61
C GLU A 259 7.57 8.82 17.09
N PRO A 260 8.71 8.54 16.43
CA PRO A 260 9.05 7.20 16.00
C PRO A 260 9.02 6.21 17.16
N VAL A 261 8.43 5.05 16.92
CA VAL A 261 8.39 3.94 17.88
C VAL A 261 9.34 2.85 17.40
N TYR A 262 9.97 2.14 18.33
CA TYR A 262 10.90 1.04 18.05
C TYR A 262 10.68 -0.11 19.01
N ASN A 263 11.04 -1.33 18.62
CA ASN A 263 11.07 -2.48 19.51
C ASN A 263 11.82 -2.17 20.83
N ASP A 264 11.36 -2.76 21.94
CA ASP A 264 12.22 -2.85 23.12
C ASP A 264 13.44 -3.72 22.84
N VAL A 265 14.53 -3.44 23.56
CA VAL A 265 15.66 -4.36 23.63
C VAL A 265 15.15 -5.71 24.13
N ASN A 266 15.40 -6.78 23.38
CA ASN A 266 14.87 -8.12 23.63
C ASN A 266 13.33 -8.24 23.55
N ALA A 267 12.68 -7.50 22.64
CA ALA A 267 11.28 -7.75 22.28
C ALA A 267 11.08 -9.22 21.83
N ASN A 268 9.95 -9.81 22.21
CA ASN A 268 9.64 -11.21 21.90
C ASN A 268 8.91 -11.32 20.56
N PHE A 269 9.41 -12.18 19.68
CA PHE A 269 8.79 -12.47 18.38
C PHE A 269 8.29 -13.92 18.38
N LEU A 270 7.11 -14.15 17.82
CA LEU A 270 6.54 -15.49 17.67
C LEU A 270 7.44 -16.41 16.84
N ARG A 271 8.06 -15.85 15.80
CA ARG A 271 9.04 -16.50 14.93
C ARG A 271 10.04 -15.47 14.43
N ASN A 272 11.27 -15.91 14.21
CA ASN A 272 12.30 -15.16 13.50
C ASN A 272 12.69 -15.96 12.26
N HIS A 273 12.59 -15.33 11.10
CA HIS A 273 13.04 -15.84 9.82
C HIS A 273 14.24 -15.02 9.36
N SER A 274 15.24 -15.67 8.78
CA SER A 274 16.46 -15.01 8.30
C SER A 274 16.70 -15.36 6.84
N TYR A 275 16.94 -14.34 6.02
CA TYR A 275 17.18 -14.46 4.59
C TYR A 275 18.51 -13.82 4.25
N ASP A 276 19.35 -14.56 3.54
CA ASP A 276 20.56 -14.04 2.91
C ASP A 276 20.20 -13.68 1.46
N VAL A 277 20.08 -12.39 1.17
CA VAL A 277 19.56 -11.92 -0.12
C VAL A 277 20.52 -12.20 -1.28
N THR A 278 21.79 -12.47 -0.98
CA THR A 278 22.80 -12.83 -1.99
C THR A 278 22.59 -14.23 -2.57
N LYS A 279 21.79 -15.05 -1.89
CA LYS A 279 21.42 -16.41 -2.31
C LYS A 279 20.05 -16.49 -2.98
N LEU A 280 19.31 -15.38 -3.03
CA LEU A 280 17.98 -15.35 -3.63
C LEU A 280 18.08 -15.17 -5.15
N GLU A 281 17.10 -15.72 -5.85
CA GLU A 281 16.93 -15.58 -7.30
C GLU A 281 15.58 -14.93 -7.61
N PRO A 282 15.40 -14.32 -8.80
CA PRO A 282 14.10 -13.76 -9.19
C PRO A 282 13.01 -14.82 -9.19
N VAL A 283 11.82 -14.44 -8.73
CA VAL A 283 10.68 -15.35 -8.60
C VAL A 283 9.41 -14.81 -9.24
N VAL A 284 8.52 -15.73 -9.59
CA VAL A 284 7.18 -15.45 -10.12
C VAL A 284 6.17 -16.24 -9.29
N ALA A 285 5.06 -15.60 -8.93
CA ALA A 285 3.89 -16.33 -8.43
C ALA A 285 3.09 -16.88 -9.61
N LYS A 286 3.03 -18.21 -9.75
CA LYS A 286 2.27 -18.89 -10.80
C LYS A 286 0.77 -18.88 -10.47
N PRO A 287 -0.11 -18.99 -11.48
CA PRO A 287 -1.53 -19.15 -11.24
C PRO A 287 -1.84 -20.36 -10.33
N HIS A 288 -2.87 -20.33 -9.49
CA HIS A 288 -3.82 -19.22 -9.23
C HIS A 288 -3.64 -18.64 -7.82
N SER A 289 -2.45 -18.76 -7.20
CA SER A 289 -2.23 -18.37 -5.81
C SER A 289 -0.90 -17.62 -5.64
N PRO A 290 -0.84 -16.55 -4.81
CA PRO A 290 0.39 -15.79 -4.61
C PRO A 290 1.52 -16.60 -3.96
N ASP A 291 1.20 -17.69 -3.25
CA ASP A 291 2.18 -18.61 -2.67
C ASP A 291 2.65 -19.72 -3.62
N ASN A 292 2.10 -19.82 -4.83
CA ASN A 292 2.59 -20.74 -5.88
C ASN A 292 3.86 -20.18 -6.54
N ARG A 293 4.88 -19.93 -5.72
CA ARG A 293 6.16 -19.34 -6.10
C ARG A 293 6.97 -20.33 -6.94
N GLU A 294 7.53 -19.83 -8.04
CA GLU A 294 8.50 -20.52 -8.88
C GLU A 294 9.69 -19.60 -9.17
N LEU A 295 10.87 -20.18 -9.39
CA LEU A 295 12.02 -19.41 -9.88
C LEU A 295 11.73 -18.92 -11.30
N ALA A 296 11.97 -17.64 -11.59
CA ALA A 296 11.70 -17.07 -12.90
C ALA A 296 12.39 -17.85 -14.03
N ARG A 297 13.60 -18.38 -13.76
CA ARG A 297 14.35 -19.22 -14.71
C ARG A 297 13.64 -20.52 -15.10
N ASN A 298 12.73 -21.03 -14.29
CA ASN A 298 11.97 -22.26 -14.58
C ASN A 298 10.71 -21.95 -15.40
N CYS A 299 10.37 -20.68 -15.58
CA CYS A 299 9.21 -20.21 -16.34
C CYS A 299 9.55 -19.73 -17.75
N ARG A 300 10.76 -20.02 -18.26
CA ARG A 300 11.28 -19.49 -19.54
C ARG A 300 10.45 -19.91 -20.76
N ASP A 301 9.87 -21.10 -20.70
CA ASP A 301 9.09 -21.68 -21.80
C ASP A 301 7.59 -21.28 -21.75
N ILE A 302 7.19 -20.48 -20.76
CA ILE A 302 5.82 -19.99 -20.63
C ILE A 302 5.63 -18.83 -21.59
N MET A 303 4.73 -19.03 -22.56
CA MET A 303 4.26 -17.97 -23.44
C MET A 303 3.32 -17.05 -22.65
N ILE A 304 3.52 -15.74 -22.82
CA ILE A 304 2.64 -14.70 -22.28
C ILE A 304 1.97 -13.98 -23.45
N ASP A 305 0.74 -13.51 -23.25
CA ASP A 305 0.01 -12.76 -24.28
C ASP A 305 0.02 -11.25 -24.02
N ARG A 306 0.28 -10.84 -22.77
CA ARG A 306 0.24 -9.44 -22.32
C ARG A 306 1.18 -9.22 -21.15
N VAL A 307 1.68 -8.00 -21.01
CA VAL A 307 2.44 -7.53 -19.84
C VAL A 307 1.77 -6.29 -19.27
N TYR A 308 1.66 -6.25 -17.94
CA TYR A 308 1.13 -5.12 -17.20
C TYR A 308 2.16 -4.66 -16.16
N ILE A 309 2.65 -3.42 -16.30
CA ILE A 309 3.62 -2.80 -15.39
C ILE A 309 2.90 -1.67 -14.66
N GLY A 310 2.51 -1.93 -13.43
CA GLY A 310 1.68 -1.05 -12.63
C GLY A 310 0.88 -1.82 -11.59
N SER A 311 0.29 -1.09 -10.64
CA SER A 311 -0.60 -1.51 -9.53
C SER A 311 -0.24 -0.75 -8.25
N CYS A 312 -0.96 -0.98 -7.15
CA CYS A 312 -0.54 -0.53 -5.82
C CYS A 312 0.85 -1.07 -5.42
N THR A 313 1.20 -2.29 -5.85
CA THR A 313 2.49 -2.93 -5.53
C THR A 313 3.61 -2.56 -6.50
N GLY A 314 3.31 -2.24 -7.77
CA GLY A 314 4.30 -2.16 -8.85
C GLY A 314 4.17 -0.96 -9.80
N GLY A 315 3.45 0.09 -9.40
CA GLY A 315 3.22 1.29 -10.21
C GLY A 315 3.92 2.55 -9.70
N LYS A 316 4.99 2.42 -8.91
CA LYS A 316 5.77 3.54 -8.36
C LYS A 316 6.91 3.91 -9.32
N ILE A 317 7.54 5.06 -9.13
CA ILE A 317 8.54 5.53 -10.11
C ILE A 317 9.78 4.63 -10.15
N SER A 318 10.22 4.10 -9.01
CA SER A 318 11.30 3.11 -8.96
C SER A 318 10.98 1.85 -9.77
N ASP A 319 9.73 1.38 -9.78
CA ASP A 319 9.31 0.21 -10.56
C ASP A 319 9.52 0.46 -12.06
N PHE A 320 9.13 1.64 -12.55
CA PHE A 320 9.33 2.01 -13.95
C PHE A 320 10.80 2.26 -14.30
N ILE A 321 11.62 2.79 -13.39
CA ILE A 321 13.06 2.90 -13.60
C ILE A 321 13.70 1.52 -13.79
N HIS A 322 13.33 0.54 -12.96
CA HIS A 322 13.84 -0.83 -13.10
C HIS A 322 13.37 -1.49 -14.40
N ALA A 323 12.09 -1.35 -14.75
CA ALA A 323 11.57 -1.85 -16.02
C ALA A 323 12.26 -1.19 -17.24
N ALA A 324 12.51 0.12 -17.18
CA ALA A 324 13.19 0.85 -18.24
C ALA A 324 14.63 0.36 -18.45
N LYS A 325 15.38 0.06 -17.37
CA LYS A 325 16.73 -0.51 -17.45
C LYS A 325 16.77 -1.84 -18.21
N ILE A 326 15.73 -2.67 -18.05
CA ILE A 326 15.63 -3.97 -18.72
C ILE A 326 15.22 -3.80 -20.19
N ILE A 327 14.21 -2.97 -20.45
CA ILE A 327 13.58 -2.89 -21.77
C ILE A 327 14.37 -2.04 -22.76
N LYS A 328 15.23 -1.13 -22.27
CA LYS A 328 15.99 -0.21 -23.12
C LYS A 328 16.84 -0.98 -24.13
N GLY A 329 16.75 -0.57 -25.39
CA GLY A 329 17.46 -1.23 -26.51
C GLY A 329 16.78 -2.50 -27.01
N HIS A 330 15.66 -2.90 -26.44
CA HIS A 330 14.88 -4.08 -26.85
C HIS A 330 13.50 -3.66 -27.40
N GLN A 331 12.78 -4.63 -27.98
CA GLN A 331 11.41 -4.49 -28.46
C GLN A 331 10.50 -5.46 -27.73
N VAL A 332 9.33 -5.01 -27.29
CA VAL A 332 8.32 -5.88 -26.69
C VAL A 332 7.72 -6.79 -27.77
N LYS A 333 7.46 -8.05 -27.40
CA LYS A 333 6.81 -9.02 -28.30
C LYS A 333 5.29 -9.06 -28.15
N VAL A 334 4.78 -8.51 -27.05
CA VAL A 334 3.36 -8.56 -26.67
C VAL A 334 2.89 -7.20 -26.20
N PRO A 335 1.57 -6.92 -26.26
CA PRO A 335 1.01 -5.72 -25.68
C PRO A 335 1.48 -5.50 -24.24
N THR A 336 2.23 -4.42 -24.04
CA THR A 336 2.81 -4.04 -22.76
C THR A 336 2.18 -2.73 -22.30
N TYR A 337 1.52 -2.75 -21.15
CA TYR A 337 0.75 -1.64 -20.61
C TYR A 337 1.47 -1.03 -19.41
N LEU A 338 1.57 0.29 -19.40
CA LEU A 338 2.17 1.06 -18.33
C LEU A 338 1.05 1.75 -17.53
N VAL A 339 0.92 1.40 -16.26
CA VAL A 339 -0.12 1.92 -15.37
C VAL A 339 0.52 2.58 -14.15
N PRO A 340 0.89 3.86 -14.27
CA PRO A 340 1.43 4.60 -13.14
C PRO A 340 0.40 4.71 -12.02
N ALA A 341 0.86 4.55 -10.78
CA ALA A 341 -0.02 4.54 -9.62
C ALA A 341 -0.67 5.92 -9.39
N THR A 342 0.06 7.01 -9.64
CA THR A 342 -0.40 8.39 -9.39
C THR A 342 -0.09 9.34 -10.54
N GLN A 343 -0.71 10.52 -10.55
CA GLN A 343 -0.37 11.57 -11.53
C GLN A 343 1.07 12.04 -11.40
N THR A 344 1.61 12.07 -10.19
CA THR A 344 3.04 12.35 -9.96
C THR A 344 3.90 11.33 -10.70
N VAL A 345 3.63 10.04 -10.52
CA VAL A 345 4.38 8.98 -11.22
C VAL A 345 4.18 9.05 -12.73
N TYR A 346 2.96 9.35 -13.20
CA TYR A 346 2.70 9.55 -14.62
C TYR A 346 3.57 10.66 -15.20
N ASN A 347 3.61 11.83 -14.56
CA ASN A 347 4.45 12.95 -14.98
C ASN A 347 5.95 12.62 -14.92
N ASP A 348 6.37 11.87 -13.90
CA ASP A 348 7.76 11.43 -13.75
C ASP A 348 8.22 10.54 -14.92
N LEU A 349 7.32 9.78 -15.55
CA LEU A 349 7.68 9.01 -16.75
C LEU A 349 8.14 9.90 -17.91
N PHE A 350 7.64 11.13 -18.00
CA PHE A 350 7.98 12.08 -19.06
C PHE A 350 9.10 13.05 -18.67
N SER A 351 9.49 13.09 -17.39
CA SER A 351 10.51 14.03 -16.89
C SER A 351 11.82 13.34 -16.49
N ILE A 352 11.74 12.18 -15.82
CA ILE A 352 12.90 11.44 -15.36
C ILE A 352 13.58 10.76 -16.54
N LYS A 353 14.90 10.91 -16.61
CA LYS A 353 15.72 10.33 -17.67
C LYS A 353 16.58 9.18 -17.17
N HIS A 354 16.72 8.17 -18.00
CA HIS A 354 17.71 7.13 -17.88
C HIS A 354 18.57 7.15 -19.16
N ASP A 355 19.87 7.42 -19.00
CA ASP A 355 20.82 7.52 -20.11
C ASP A 355 20.36 8.47 -21.24
N GLY A 356 19.92 9.67 -20.87
CA GLY A 356 19.56 10.74 -21.80
C GLY A 356 18.14 10.68 -22.38
N GLN A 357 17.44 9.55 -22.26
CA GLN A 357 16.03 9.40 -22.68
C GLN A 357 15.11 9.41 -21.47
N THR A 358 13.95 10.04 -21.59
CA THR A 358 12.86 9.92 -20.61
C THR A 358 12.39 8.47 -20.51
N LEU A 359 11.85 8.07 -19.36
CA LEU A 359 11.33 6.71 -19.19
C LEU A 359 10.24 6.40 -20.24
N SER A 360 9.37 7.36 -20.52
CA SER A 360 8.33 7.27 -21.54
C SER A 360 8.92 7.03 -22.94
N GLU A 361 9.96 7.77 -23.34
CA GLU A 361 10.67 7.53 -24.61
C GLU A 361 11.23 6.10 -24.68
N ILE A 362 11.87 5.62 -23.61
CA ILE A 362 12.41 4.26 -23.55
C ILE A 362 11.31 3.22 -23.81
N PHE A 363 10.18 3.33 -23.11
CA PHE A 363 9.09 2.38 -23.26
C PHE A 363 8.41 2.45 -24.63
N LEU A 364 8.19 3.65 -25.17
CA LEU A 364 7.57 3.86 -26.48
C LEU A 364 8.49 3.38 -27.60
N ASN A 365 9.79 3.64 -27.50
CA ASN A 365 10.79 3.13 -28.45
C ASN A 365 10.83 1.60 -28.45
N ALA A 366 10.57 0.96 -27.32
CA ALA A 366 10.45 -0.48 -27.20
C ALA A 366 9.09 -1.05 -27.68
N GLY A 367 8.15 -0.20 -28.11
CA GLY A 367 6.82 -0.64 -28.60
C GLY A 367 5.76 -0.83 -27.50
N SER A 368 5.99 -0.36 -26.28
CA SER A 368 4.97 -0.37 -25.22
C SER A 368 3.81 0.57 -25.57
N ARG A 369 2.63 0.33 -24.97
CA ARG A 369 1.51 1.28 -25.06
C ARG A 369 1.83 2.55 -24.30
N GLN A 370 1.20 3.65 -24.70
CA GLN A 370 1.36 4.93 -23.99
C GLN A 370 1.01 4.79 -22.49
N PRO A 371 1.75 5.46 -21.60
CA PRO A 371 1.39 5.53 -20.19
C PRO A 371 -0.08 5.94 -19.98
N ALA A 372 -0.76 5.25 -19.06
CA ALA A 372 -2.18 5.48 -18.77
C ALA A 372 -3.09 5.41 -20.02
N PHE A 373 -2.82 4.44 -20.91
CA PHE A 373 -3.59 4.23 -22.15
C PHE A 373 -5.11 4.19 -21.90
N LYS A 374 -5.90 4.87 -22.74
CA LYS A 374 -7.33 5.16 -22.55
C LYS A 374 -8.27 3.96 -22.76
N ASN A 375 -7.97 3.11 -23.75
CA ASN A 375 -8.79 1.94 -24.08
C ASN A 375 -8.34 0.73 -23.28
N ILE A 376 -8.54 0.82 -21.97
CA ILE A 376 -8.45 -0.33 -21.10
C ILE A 376 -9.83 -0.61 -20.53
N SER A 377 -10.86 -0.48 -21.36
CA SER A 377 -12.17 -1.11 -21.14
C SER A 377 -12.11 -2.64 -21.23
N ASP A 378 -10.95 -3.18 -21.59
CA ASP A 378 -10.58 -4.60 -21.47
C ASP A 378 -9.81 -4.88 -20.14
N ARG A 379 -9.90 -4.01 -19.13
CA ARG A 379 -9.37 -4.26 -17.76
C ARG A 379 -10.28 -5.29 -17.09
N VAL A 380 -9.77 -6.53 -17.05
CA VAL A 380 -10.32 -7.77 -16.47
C VAL A 380 -11.20 -8.56 -17.42
#